data_AF-A0A9N7UD19-F1
#
_entry.id   AF-A0A9N7UD19-F1
#
_cell.length_a   1.000
_cell.length_b   1.000
_cell.length_c   1.000
_cell.angle_alpha   90.00
_cell.angle_beta   90.00
_cell.angle_gamma   90.00
#
_symmetry.space_group_name_H-M   'P 1'
#
loop_
_entity.id
_entity.type
_entity.pdbx_description
1 polymer ?
#
loop_
_entity_poly.entity_id
_entity_poly.type
_entity_poly.pdbx_seq_one_letter_code
_entity_poly.pdbx_strand_id
1 'polypeptide(L)'
;METDIDDFQEEELPGELEPITSELPCFALPVTVLETDIDSYPDSEASPPGRTRAESSSVEEELETSEGSRERLSLEELFPQNSEGESGTESWRGAYQSPEHNTDSLDRRSGASSSCSSYYSTSAAKAQLLSQMKDFTDHRERDEDDELSYKKQLMESLRKKLGVLREAQRGLQDDIRANTQLGEEVENMVVSVCKPNEVDKFRMFIGDLDKVVSLLLSLSGRLLRVETTLDTLDPETEQNDRFPLLEKKRQLMRQLSEAQDLKDHVDRREQAVSRVLARCLLPDQHRDYSHFVKMKAALLVEQRQLEDKIRLGEEQLRGLRESLGLGLGLGLGLGMSMGYGHY
;
A
#
# COMPACT_ATOMS: atom_id res chain seq x y z
N MET A 1 81.90 -41.96 -41.29
CA MET A 1 82.16 -41.40 -42.62
C MET A 1 81.17 -40.27 -42.79
N GLU A 2 81.73 -39.06 -42.83
CA GLU A 2 81.07 -37.81 -43.18
C GLU A 2 80.57 -37.85 -44.63
N THR A 3 79.50 -37.10 -44.88
CA THR A 3 79.20 -36.27 -46.07
C THR A 3 77.94 -35.47 -45.70
N ASP A 4 78.07 -34.18 -45.36
CA ASP A 4 78.07 -33.03 -46.28
C ASP A 4 76.67 -32.72 -46.82
N ILE A 5 76.17 -31.50 -46.55
CA ILE A 5 75.97 -30.44 -47.55
C ILE A 5 75.25 -29.25 -46.88
N ASP A 6 75.94 -28.12 -46.98
CA ASP A 6 75.51 -26.75 -46.73
C ASP A 6 74.32 -26.32 -47.61
N ASP A 7 73.52 -25.33 -47.17
CA ASP A 7 73.52 -24.00 -47.79
C ASP A 7 72.29 -23.14 -47.41
N PHE A 8 72.58 -21.94 -46.90
CA PHE A 8 71.98 -20.61 -47.24
C PHE A 8 70.48 -20.37 -46.91
N GLN A 9 70.01 -19.20 -46.49
CA GLN A 9 70.58 -17.87 -46.19
C GLN A 9 69.53 -17.07 -45.37
N GLU A 10 70.00 -16.00 -44.75
CA GLU A 10 69.31 -14.96 -43.96
C GLU A 10 67.97 -14.45 -44.51
N GLU A 11 67.03 -14.14 -43.61
CA GLU A 11 66.41 -12.80 -43.59
C GLU A 11 65.89 -12.48 -42.17
N GLU A 12 66.43 -11.41 -41.62
CA GLU A 12 66.06 -10.77 -40.36
C GLU A 12 64.99 -9.71 -40.68
N LEU A 13 63.90 -9.63 -39.88
CA LEU A 13 63.03 -8.46 -39.56
C LEU A 13 61.63 -8.93 -39.07
N PRO A 14 60.84 -8.09 -38.38
CA PRO A 14 60.90 -7.83 -36.94
C PRO A 14 59.62 -8.32 -36.21
N GLY A 15 59.66 -8.26 -34.88
CA GLY A 15 58.56 -8.72 -34.02
C GLY A 15 57.27 -7.94 -34.16
N GLU A 16 56.16 -8.67 -34.04
CA GLU A 16 54.97 -8.35 -33.24
C GLU A 16 54.01 -9.54 -33.37
N LEU A 17 54.14 -10.53 -32.48
CA LEU A 17 53.10 -11.52 -32.27
C LEU A 17 52.12 -10.93 -31.27
N GLU A 18 51.03 -10.35 -31.77
CA GLU A 18 49.85 -10.09 -30.96
C GLU A 18 49.33 -11.42 -30.39
N PRO A 19 49.21 -11.57 -29.05
CA PRO A 19 48.42 -12.64 -28.50
C PRO A 19 46.94 -12.31 -28.73
N ILE A 20 46.23 -13.20 -29.42
CA ILE A 20 44.77 -13.16 -29.55
C ILE A 20 44.18 -13.35 -28.14
N THR A 21 43.92 -12.26 -27.44
CA THR A 21 43.11 -12.24 -26.22
C THR A 21 41.64 -12.15 -26.64
N SER A 22 40.98 -13.30 -26.77
CA SER A 22 39.51 -13.33 -26.86
C SER A 22 38.90 -13.16 -25.48
N GLU A 23 39.02 -11.98 -24.89
CA GLU A 23 38.20 -11.56 -23.77
C GLU A 23 37.06 -10.70 -24.31
N LEU A 24 35.87 -11.28 -24.42
CA LEU A 24 34.64 -10.51 -24.54
C LEU A 24 34.31 -9.96 -23.14
N PRO A 25 34.29 -8.63 -22.93
CA PRO A 25 33.71 -8.11 -21.72
C PRO A 25 32.18 -8.29 -21.79
N CYS A 26 31.65 -9.23 -21.01
CA CYS A 26 30.22 -9.30 -20.72
C CYS A 26 29.80 -8.07 -19.92
N PHE A 27 29.50 -6.97 -20.61
CA PHE A 27 28.78 -5.85 -20.04
C PHE A 27 27.31 -6.25 -19.87
N ALA A 28 27.00 -6.94 -18.77
CA ALA A 28 25.64 -6.95 -18.25
C ALA A 28 25.39 -5.58 -17.62
N LEU A 29 24.78 -4.67 -18.39
CA LEU A 29 24.28 -3.41 -17.86
C LEU A 29 23.17 -3.70 -16.83
N PRO A 30 23.12 -2.96 -15.70
CA PRO A 30 22.03 -3.11 -14.75
C PRO A 30 20.71 -2.73 -15.43
N VAL A 31 19.72 -3.61 -15.31
CA VAL A 31 18.33 -3.33 -15.70
C VAL A 31 17.82 -2.21 -14.80
N THR A 32 17.79 -0.99 -15.31
CA THR A 32 17.03 0.10 -14.72
C THR A 32 15.55 -0.23 -14.90
N VAL A 33 14.89 -0.66 -13.84
CA VAL A 33 13.43 -0.69 -13.79
C VAL A 33 12.98 0.76 -13.73
N LEU A 34 12.59 1.31 -14.87
CA LEU A 34 11.85 2.56 -14.91
C LEU A 34 10.49 2.27 -14.27
N GLU A 35 10.27 2.79 -13.07
CA GLU A 35 8.93 2.94 -12.49
C GLU A 35 8.15 3.88 -13.41
N THR A 36 7.33 3.31 -14.28
CA THR A 36 6.34 4.09 -15.02
C THR A 36 5.14 4.30 -14.12
N ASP A 37 5.00 5.51 -13.58
CA ASP A 37 3.73 6.04 -13.09
C ASP A 37 2.74 6.08 -14.26
N ILE A 38 1.82 5.11 -14.32
CA ILE A 38 0.76 5.06 -15.32
C ILE A 38 -0.49 5.68 -14.68
N ASP A 39 -0.50 7.01 -14.62
CA ASP A 39 -1.72 7.83 -14.51
C ASP A 39 -1.81 8.69 -15.78
N SER A 40 -2.05 8.06 -16.93
CA SER A 40 -2.34 8.76 -18.18
C SER A 40 -3.15 7.86 -19.11
N TYR A 41 -4.46 8.08 -19.14
CA TYR A 41 -5.33 7.63 -20.23
C TYR A 41 -5.21 8.63 -21.39
N PRO A 42 -5.03 8.18 -22.64
CA PRO A 42 -5.47 8.93 -23.80
C PRO A 42 -6.74 8.31 -24.40
N ASP A 43 -7.65 9.21 -24.76
CA ASP A 43 -8.97 9.00 -25.34
C ASP A 43 -9.01 8.12 -26.60
N SER A 44 -10.19 7.50 -26.77
CA SER A 44 -10.72 6.91 -28.01
C SER A 44 -10.44 7.74 -29.25
N GLU A 45 -9.97 7.09 -30.33
CA GLU A 45 -10.64 7.14 -31.64
C GLU A 45 -10.13 6.10 -32.66
N ALA A 46 -11.10 5.62 -33.45
CA ALA A 46 -11.02 5.06 -34.81
C ALA A 46 -10.54 3.61 -35.08
N SER A 47 -11.53 2.76 -35.45
CA SER A 47 -11.39 1.56 -36.29
C SER A 47 -10.79 1.87 -37.69
N PRO A 48 -10.23 0.89 -38.46
CA PRO A 48 -11.06 0.07 -39.37
C PRO A 48 -10.44 -1.35 -39.65
N PRO A 49 -10.73 -2.10 -40.76
CA PRO A 49 -11.58 -3.29 -40.69
C PRO A 49 -10.94 -4.62 -41.13
N GLY A 50 -11.51 -5.72 -40.62
CA GLY A 50 -11.85 -6.94 -41.38
C GLY A 50 -10.74 -7.86 -41.91
N ARG A 51 -10.65 -9.07 -41.34
CA ARG A 51 -10.57 -10.31 -42.14
C ARG A 51 -10.96 -11.56 -41.33
N THR A 52 -12.06 -12.15 -41.77
CA THR A 52 -12.46 -13.57 -41.77
C THR A 52 -11.48 -14.59 -41.14
N ARG A 53 -11.99 -15.44 -40.24
CA ARG A 53 -12.37 -16.83 -40.57
C ARG A 53 -12.92 -17.55 -39.33
N ALA A 54 -14.11 -18.09 -39.49
CA ALA A 54 -14.78 -19.00 -38.58
C ALA A 54 -14.04 -20.34 -38.51
N GLU A 55 -14.04 -20.95 -37.34
CA GLU A 55 -14.28 -22.38 -37.17
C GLU A 55 -14.81 -22.60 -35.74
N SER A 56 -16.03 -23.13 -35.69
CA SER A 56 -16.83 -23.38 -34.50
C SER A 56 -16.32 -24.60 -33.74
N SER A 57 -16.38 -24.57 -32.40
CA SER A 57 -16.74 -25.76 -31.63
C SER A 57 -17.62 -25.37 -30.45
N SER A 58 -18.86 -25.80 -30.54
CA SER A 58 -19.86 -25.84 -29.48
C SER A 58 -19.45 -26.85 -28.42
N VAL A 59 -19.37 -26.45 -27.15
CA VAL A 59 -19.75 -27.35 -26.05
C VAL A 59 -20.22 -26.50 -24.86
N GLU A 60 -21.53 -26.53 -24.70
CA GLU A 60 -22.34 -26.61 -23.48
C GLU A 60 -21.81 -26.05 -22.15
N GLU A 61 -22.64 -25.13 -21.66
CA GLU A 61 -22.88 -24.69 -20.29
C GLU A 61 -23.02 -25.87 -19.32
N GLU A 62 -22.05 -26.05 -18.42
CA GLU A 62 -22.27 -26.72 -17.13
C GLU A 62 -21.90 -25.76 -16.00
N LEU A 63 -22.95 -25.15 -15.49
CA LEU A 63 -23.02 -24.41 -14.25
C LEU A 63 -23.08 -25.45 -13.11
N GLU A 64 -21.94 -25.88 -12.58
CA GLU A 64 -21.91 -26.61 -11.32
C GLU A 64 -21.32 -25.75 -10.19
N THR A 65 -22.22 -25.49 -9.25
CA THR A 65 -22.00 -24.97 -7.92
C THR A 65 -20.90 -25.72 -7.18
N SER A 66 -19.78 -25.04 -6.92
CA SER A 66 -18.82 -25.47 -5.91
C SER A 66 -18.77 -24.41 -4.81
N GLU A 67 -19.70 -24.54 -3.85
CA GLU A 67 -19.47 -24.06 -2.49
C GLU A 67 -18.36 -24.95 -1.89
N GLY A 68 -17.12 -24.48 -2.00
CA GLY A 68 -15.95 -25.20 -1.51
C GLY A 68 -14.88 -24.22 -1.05
N SER A 69 -14.79 -24.05 0.27
CA SER A 69 -13.67 -23.45 0.99
C SER A 69 -13.22 -22.07 0.50
N ARG A 70 -13.95 -21.04 0.94
CA ARG A 70 -13.47 -19.67 1.05
C ARG A 70 -12.45 -19.60 2.21
N GLU A 71 -11.37 -20.37 2.10
CA GLU A 71 -10.19 -20.21 2.95
C GLU A 71 -9.59 -18.86 2.59
N ARG A 72 -9.80 -17.90 3.48
CA ARG A 72 -9.11 -16.63 3.45
C ARG A 72 -7.63 -16.97 3.57
N LEU A 73 -6.89 -16.88 2.47
CA LEU A 73 -5.43 -16.89 2.47
C LEU A 73 -4.95 -15.60 3.14
N SER A 74 -5.11 -15.51 4.45
CA SER A 74 -4.64 -14.43 5.28
C SER A 74 -3.15 -14.61 5.53
N LEU A 75 -2.44 -13.49 5.47
CA LEU A 75 -1.02 -13.34 5.80
C LEU A 75 -0.65 -13.96 7.17
N GLU A 76 -1.63 -14.12 8.07
CA GLU A 76 -1.54 -14.86 9.34
C GLU A 76 -1.07 -16.32 9.24
N GLU A 77 -1.29 -17.04 8.13
CA GLU A 77 -0.87 -18.45 8.01
C GLU A 77 0.64 -18.62 7.75
N LEU A 78 1.34 -17.54 7.39
CA LEU A 78 2.75 -17.61 7.02
C LEU A 78 3.70 -17.51 8.22
N PHE A 79 3.25 -17.03 9.39
CA PHE A 79 4.10 -16.92 10.59
C PHE A 79 3.29 -16.97 11.91
N PRO A 80 3.63 -17.85 12.87
CA PRO A 80 2.91 -17.93 14.14
C PRO A 80 3.15 -16.71 15.04
N GLN A 81 2.07 -16.02 15.45
CA GLN A 81 2.09 -14.96 16.46
C GLN A 81 1.79 -15.51 17.87
N ASN A 82 2.63 -15.13 18.83
CA ASN A 82 2.41 -15.33 20.26
C ASN A 82 1.98 -14.03 20.95
N SER A 83 1.24 -14.23 22.05
CA SER A 83 0.90 -13.36 23.19
C SER A 83 -0.18 -12.27 23.04
N GLU A 84 -1.40 -12.69 23.41
CA GLU A 84 -2.22 -12.19 24.52
C GLU A 84 -1.89 -10.81 25.14
N GLY A 85 -2.92 -9.96 25.24
CA GLY A 85 -2.92 -8.74 26.04
C GLY A 85 -4.27 -8.05 25.99
N GLU A 86 -5.07 -8.29 27.02
CA GLU A 86 -6.40 -7.74 27.31
C GLU A 86 -6.50 -6.20 27.21
N SER A 87 -7.65 -5.71 26.74
CA SER A 87 -8.39 -4.56 27.29
C SER A 87 -9.56 -4.29 26.35
N GLY A 88 -10.81 -4.55 26.73
CA GLY A 88 -11.51 -3.78 27.75
C GLY A 88 -12.56 -2.92 27.05
N THR A 89 -13.72 -3.53 26.80
CA THR A 89 -14.92 -2.87 26.29
C THR A 89 -15.45 -1.86 27.29
N GLU A 90 -15.56 -0.59 26.91
CA GLU A 90 -16.30 0.40 27.70
C GLU A 90 -17.40 1.05 26.87
N SER A 91 -18.62 0.69 27.26
CA SER A 91 -19.91 1.14 26.79
C SER A 91 -20.34 2.36 27.62
N TRP A 92 -20.63 3.49 26.97
CA TRP A 92 -21.27 4.62 27.64
C TRP A 92 -22.68 4.82 27.08
N ARG A 93 -23.65 4.31 27.86
CA ARG A 93 -25.08 4.62 27.78
C ARG A 93 -25.37 5.53 28.98
N GLY A 94 -25.92 6.72 28.75
CA GLY A 94 -26.19 7.70 29.82
C GLY A 94 -27.30 8.66 29.46
N ALA A 95 -28.52 8.33 29.89
CA ALA A 95 -29.76 9.06 29.68
C ALA A 95 -29.98 10.15 30.77
N TYR A 96 -30.63 11.24 30.36
CA TYR A 96 -31.49 12.20 31.09
C TYR A 96 -31.12 12.69 32.51
N GLN A 97 -31.11 14.03 32.69
CA GLN A 97 -32.10 14.69 33.55
C GLN A 97 -32.13 16.22 33.42
N SER A 98 -33.37 16.72 33.40
CA SER A 98 -33.83 18.12 33.50
C SER A 98 -33.64 18.67 34.92
N PRO A 99 -33.73 20.00 35.12
CA PRO A 99 -34.77 20.42 36.05
C PRO A 99 -35.59 21.63 35.59
N GLU A 100 -36.84 21.58 36.03
CA GLU A 100 -37.88 22.60 35.98
C GLU A 100 -37.49 23.84 36.78
N HIS A 101 -37.90 25.03 36.31
CA HIS A 101 -38.24 26.11 37.23
C HIS A 101 -39.51 26.82 36.74
N ASN A 102 -40.51 26.76 37.60
CA ASN A 102 -41.83 27.33 37.48
C ASN A 102 -41.80 28.72 38.15
N THR A 103 -42.24 29.78 37.48
CA THR A 103 -42.80 30.98 38.15
C THR A 103 -43.86 31.60 37.26
N ASP A 104 -45.10 31.37 37.65
CA ASP A 104 -46.30 32.09 37.25
C ASP A 104 -46.27 33.50 37.85
N SER A 105 -46.44 34.54 37.03
CA SER A 105 -46.95 35.83 37.51
C SER A 105 -47.79 36.47 36.40
N LEU A 106 -49.10 36.39 36.59
CA LEU A 106 -50.09 37.20 35.90
C LEU A 106 -49.87 38.67 36.23
N ASP A 107 -49.81 39.53 35.20
CA ASP A 107 -50.29 40.89 35.34
C ASP A 107 -51.07 41.33 34.11
N ARG A 108 -52.34 41.69 34.35
CA ARG A 108 -53.27 42.28 33.40
C ARG A 108 -53.26 43.79 33.63
N ARG A 109 -52.93 44.59 32.62
CA ARG A 109 -53.84 45.66 32.16
C ARG A 109 -53.39 46.33 30.86
N SER A 110 -54.40 46.53 30.04
CA SER A 110 -54.43 47.15 28.72
C SER A 110 -54.00 48.62 28.70
N GLY A 111 -53.46 49.05 27.56
CA GLY A 111 -53.30 50.44 27.21
C GLY A 111 -52.95 50.55 25.73
N ALA A 112 -53.97 50.69 24.89
CA ALA A 112 -53.81 51.01 23.49
C ALA A 112 -53.07 52.34 23.34
N SER A 113 -52.04 52.38 22.50
CA SER A 113 -51.71 53.60 21.77
C SER A 113 -51.16 53.21 20.41
N SER A 114 -51.92 53.62 19.39
CA SER A 114 -51.57 53.52 18.00
C SER A 114 -50.33 54.36 17.70
N SER A 115 -49.41 53.77 16.95
CA SER A 115 -48.54 54.54 16.07
C SER A 115 -48.39 53.74 14.79
N CYS A 116 -49.00 54.28 13.73
CA CYS A 116 -48.93 53.78 12.36
C CYS A 116 -47.45 53.72 11.92
N SER A 117 -46.92 52.51 11.75
CA SER A 117 -45.84 52.24 10.81
C SER A 117 -46.26 51.04 9.96
N SER A 118 -46.87 51.35 8.82
CA SER A 118 -47.37 50.43 7.79
C SER A 118 -46.23 49.77 6.99
N TYR A 119 -45.15 49.35 7.64
CA TYR A 119 -44.00 48.69 6.99
C TYR A 119 -43.71 47.27 7.48
N TYR A 120 -44.45 46.75 8.48
CA TYR A 120 -44.22 45.39 9.02
C TYR A 120 -45.49 44.61 9.37
N SER A 121 -46.54 44.63 8.53
CA SER A 121 -47.69 43.72 8.68
C SER A 121 -47.37 42.34 8.08
N THR A 122 -46.48 41.57 8.72
CA THR A 122 -46.28 40.15 8.41
C THR A 122 -47.48 39.39 8.99
N SER A 123 -48.26 38.70 8.16
CA SER A 123 -49.39 37.88 8.63
C SER A 123 -48.91 36.76 9.57
N ALA A 124 -49.74 36.32 10.50
CA ALA A 124 -49.39 35.23 11.43
C ALA A 124 -48.89 33.97 10.70
N ALA A 125 -49.51 33.64 9.56
CA ALA A 125 -49.06 32.55 8.68
C ALA A 125 -47.68 32.80 8.05
N LYS A 126 -47.38 34.04 7.64
CA LYS A 126 -46.06 34.41 7.10
C LYS A 126 -44.98 34.41 8.20
N ALA A 127 -45.32 34.81 9.42
CA ALA A 127 -44.41 34.76 10.57
C ALA A 127 -44.10 33.31 10.96
N GLN A 128 -45.09 32.40 10.94
CA GLN A 128 -44.88 30.97 11.18
C GLN A 128 -44.00 30.32 10.11
N LEU A 129 -44.22 30.63 8.83
CA LEU A 129 -43.39 30.13 7.74
C LEU A 129 -41.94 30.61 7.86
N LEU A 130 -41.73 31.89 8.18
CA LEU A 130 -40.38 32.44 8.39
C LEU A 130 -39.69 31.83 9.61
N SER A 131 -40.44 31.54 10.69
CA SER A 131 -39.89 30.83 11.86
C SER A 131 -39.48 29.40 11.50
N GLN A 132 -40.34 28.64 10.80
CA GLN A 132 -39.97 27.31 10.33
C GLN A 132 -38.75 27.35 9.41
N MET A 133 -38.72 28.26 8.43
CA MET A 133 -37.56 28.42 7.55
C MET A 133 -36.30 28.72 8.35
N LYS A 134 -36.37 29.61 9.34
CA LYS A 134 -35.24 29.91 10.22
C LYS A 134 -34.80 28.68 11.02
N ASP A 135 -35.74 27.98 11.67
CA ASP A 135 -35.43 26.77 12.45
C ASP A 135 -34.79 25.69 11.56
N PHE A 136 -35.30 25.48 10.33
CA PHE A 136 -34.67 24.58 9.34
C PHE A 136 -33.27 25.02 8.93
N THR A 137 -33.01 26.33 8.85
CA THR A 137 -31.70 26.87 8.49
C THR A 137 -30.72 26.73 9.66
N ASP A 138 -31.14 27.09 10.87
CA ASP A 138 -30.35 26.97 12.11
C ASP A 138 -30.01 25.49 12.42
N HIS A 139 -30.94 24.55 12.19
CA HIS A 139 -30.69 23.11 12.31
C HIS A 139 -29.64 22.64 11.30
N ARG A 140 -29.76 23.07 10.04
CA ARG A 140 -28.79 22.70 8.99
C ARG A 140 -27.41 23.29 9.25
N GLU A 141 -27.31 24.55 9.66
CA GLU A 141 -26.02 25.18 10.00
C GLU A 141 -25.35 24.50 11.20
N ARG A 142 -26.15 24.06 12.18
CA ARG A 142 -25.63 23.30 13.33
C ARG A 142 -25.12 21.91 12.91
N ASP A 143 -25.84 21.20 12.06
CA ASP A 143 -25.40 19.90 11.54
C ASP A 143 -24.10 20.03 10.72
N GLU A 144 -23.97 21.09 9.93
CA GLU A 144 -22.75 21.42 9.17
C GLU A 144 -21.57 21.75 10.11
N ASP A 145 -21.78 22.50 11.20
CA ASP A 145 -20.73 22.80 12.19
C ASP A 145 -20.31 21.55 12.98
N ASP A 146 -21.27 20.71 13.37
CA ASP A 146 -21.01 19.42 14.03
C ASP A 146 -20.18 18.50 13.11
N GLU A 147 -20.50 18.41 11.81
CA GLU A 147 -19.73 17.64 10.83
C GLU A 147 -18.30 18.19 10.64
N LEU A 148 -18.15 19.51 10.55
CA LEU A 148 -16.84 20.17 10.45
C LEU A 148 -15.99 19.93 11.70
N SER A 149 -16.59 19.99 12.89
CA SER A 149 -15.92 19.72 14.15
C SER A 149 -15.42 18.26 14.23
N TYR A 150 -16.26 17.31 13.80
CA TYR A 150 -15.93 15.90 13.74
C TYR A 150 -14.77 15.63 12.78
N LYS A 151 -14.81 16.18 11.56
CA LYS A 151 -13.72 16.03 10.57
C LYS A 151 -12.38 16.59 11.10
N LYS A 152 -12.40 17.73 11.80
CA LYS A 152 -11.20 18.29 12.44
C LYS A 152 -10.64 17.37 13.52
N GLN A 153 -11.50 16.83 14.38
CA GLN A 153 -11.09 15.88 15.41
C GLN A 153 -10.54 14.58 14.81
N LEU A 154 -11.15 14.07 13.74
CA LEU A 154 -10.68 12.88 13.02
C LEU A 154 -9.29 13.10 12.42
N MET A 155 -9.06 14.25 11.76
CA MET A 155 -7.73 14.60 11.25
C MET A 155 -6.69 14.64 12.36
N GLU A 156 -7.03 15.20 13.52
CA GLU A 156 -6.10 15.29 14.65
C GLU A 156 -5.77 13.89 15.23
N SER A 157 -6.78 13.04 15.37
CA SER A 157 -6.61 11.64 15.74
C SER A 157 -5.70 10.89 14.75
N LEU A 158 -5.92 11.09 13.46
CA LEU A 158 -5.13 10.46 12.40
C LEU A 158 -3.68 10.95 12.39
N ARG A 159 -3.43 12.25 12.62
CA ARG A 159 -2.08 12.80 12.79
C ARG A 159 -1.35 12.17 13.96
N LYS A 160 -2.02 12.03 15.11
CA LYS A 160 -1.45 11.36 16.30
C LYS A 160 -1.10 9.91 15.99
N LYS A 161 -2.01 9.17 15.35
CA LYS A 161 -1.77 7.79 14.92
C LYS A 161 -0.58 7.68 13.96
N LEU A 162 -0.48 8.56 12.97
CA LEU A 162 0.68 8.64 12.07
C LEU A 162 1.98 8.96 12.82
N GLY A 163 1.92 9.79 13.87
CA GLY A 163 3.05 10.03 14.77
C GLY A 163 3.58 8.74 15.40
N VAL A 164 2.67 7.96 16.00
CA VAL A 164 3.00 6.66 16.61
C VAL A 164 3.54 5.67 15.57
N LEU A 165 2.95 5.59 14.37
CA LEU A 165 3.45 4.70 13.32
C LEU A 165 4.86 5.08 12.86
N ARG A 166 5.18 6.38 12.77
CA ARG A 166 6.53 6.85 12.43
C ARG A 166 7.53 6.61 13.56
N GLU A 167 7.10 6.62 14.81
CA GLU A 167 7.93 6.20 15.96
C GLU A 167 8.25 4.72 15.88
N ALA A 168 7.24 3.87 15.66
CA ALA A 168 7.44 2.44 15.41
C ALA A 168 8.38 2.20 14.21
N GLN A 169 8.27 3.00 13.15
CA GLN A 169 9.13 2.88 11.98
C GLN A 169 10.59 3.18 12.31
N ARG A 170 10.85 4.17 13.19
CA ARG A 170 12.21 4.45 13.65
C ARG A 170 12.79 3.30 14.46
N GLY A 171 12.03 2.74 15.40
CA GLY A 171 12.45 1.58 16.19
C GLY A 171 12.74 0.37 15.29
N LEU A 172 11.85 0.08 14.34
CA LEU A 172 12.05 -1.00 13.38
C LEU A 172 13.31 -0.80 12.52
N GLN A 173 13.64 0.43 12.15
CA GLN A 173 14.88 0.73 11.42
C GLN A 173 16.14 0.50 12.28
N ASP A 174 16.06 0.67 13.60
CA ASP A 174 17.14 0.28 14.52
C ASP A 174 17.29 -1.25 14.56
N ASP A 175 16.18 -1.99 14.62
CA ASP A 175 16.18 -3.46 14.61
C ASP A 175 16.74 -4.03 13.29
N ILE A 176 16.36 -3.42 12.15
CA ILE A 176 16.93 -3.75 10.84
C ILE A 176 18.44 -3.51 10.83
N ARG A 177 18.92 -2.36 11.32
CA ARG A 177 20.35 -2.06 11.39
C ARG A 177 21.10 -3.08 12.25
N ALA A 178 20.57 -3.41 13.43
CA ALA A 178 21.16 -4.40 14.32
C ALA A 178 21.22 -5.79 13.65
N ASN A 179 20.17 -6.18 12.94
CA ASN A 179 20.14 -7.44 12.21
C ASN A 179 21.05 -7.46 10.98
N THR A 180 21.22 -6.32 10.28
CA THR A 180 22.22 -6.18 9.21
C THR A 180 23.63 -6.40 9.74
N GLN A 181 23.96 -5.78 10.88
CA GLN A 181 25.27 -5.97 11.52
C GLN A 181 25.49 -7.44 11.92
N LEU A 182 24.49 -8.09 12.54
CA LEU A 182 24.56 -9.52 12.86
C LEU A 182 24.77 -10.36 11.58
N GLY A 183 24.11 -9.99 10.48
CA GLY A 183 24.29 -10.63 9.18
C GLY A 183 25.71 -10.53 8.64
N GLU A 184 26.37 -9.38 8.79
CA GLU A 184 27.77 -9.18 8.42
C GLU A 184 28.71 -10.03 9.29
N GLU A 185 28.47 -10.09 10.60
CA GLU A 185 29.24 -10.93 11.53
C GLU A 185 29.11 -12.42 11.19
N VAL A 186 27.90 -12.88 10.91
CA VAL A 186 27.61 -14.24 10.45
C VAL A 186 28.29 -14.52 9.10
N GLU A 187 28.21 -13.60 8.14
CA GLU A 187 28.86 -13.77 6.84
C GLU A 187 30.38 -13.89 6.98
N ASN A 188 31.02 -13.03 7.76
CA ASN A 188 32.47 -13.08 8.02
C ASN A 188 32.88 -14.43 8.62
N MET A 189 32.07 -14.94 9.54
CA MET A 189 32.28 -16.25 10.15
C MET A 189 32.15 -17.38 9.13
N VAL A 190 31.10 -17.38 8.31
CA VAL A 190 30.91 -18.36 7.22
C VAL A 190 32.08 -18.32 6.23
N VAL A 191 32.56 -17.13 5.84
CA VAL A 191 33.73 -16.96 4.97
C VAL A 191 35.00 -17.56 5.59
N SER A 192 35.16 -17.47 6.91
CA SER A 192 36.36 -17.96 7.60
C SER A 192 36.44 -19.49 7.76
N VAL A 193 35.29 -20.17 7.82
CA VAL A 193 35.21 -21.60 8.14
C VAL A 193 34.74 -22.50 7.00
N CYS A 194 34.01 -21.96 6.02
CA CYS A 194 33.40 -22.73 4.93
C CYS A 194 34.21 -22.66 3.64
N LYS A 195 33.95 -23.61 2.74
CA LYS A 195 34.56 -23.62 1.40
C LYS A 195 33.94 -22.53 0.52
N PRO A 196 34.65 -22.01 -0.50
CA PRO A 196 34.14 -20.95 -1.37
C PRO A 196 32.75 -21.24 -1.97
N ASN A 197 32.54 -22.47 -2.43
CA ASN A 197 31.26 -22.91 -3.01
C ASN A 197 30.11 -23.00 -1.98
N GLU A 198 30.40 -23.12 -0.69
CA GLU A 198 29.41 -23.10 0.40
C GLU A 198 29.06 -21.65 0.76
N VAL A 199 30.06 -20.76 0.80
CA VAL A 199 29.87 -19.31 0.96
C VAL A 199 28.99 -18.75 -0.15
N ASP A 200 29.24 -19.14 -1.41
CA ASP A 200 28.43 -18.69 -2.55
C ASP A 200 26.96 -19.12 -2.40
N LYS A 201 26.72 -20.37 -1.97
CA LYS A 201 25.36 -20.87 -1.72
C LYS A 201 24.66 -20.10 -0.60
N PHE A 202 25.38 -19.78 0.48
CA PHE A 202 24.87 -18.94 1.57
C PHE A 202 24.49 -17.55 1.06
N ARG A 203 25.39 -16.85 0.36
CA ARG A 203 25.13 -15.51 -0.21
C ARG A 203 23.95 -15.49 -1.16
N MET A 204 23.90 -16.48 -2.07
CA MET A 204 22.76 -16.62 -2.98
C MET A 204 21.46 -16.84 -2.20
N PHE A 205 21.46 -17.69 -1.17
CA PHE A 205 20.27 -17.90 -0.34
C PHE A 205 19.80 -16.60 0.34
N ILE A 206 20.71 -15.88 1.01
CA ILE A 206 20.37 -14.63 1.70
C ILE A 206 19.82 -13.58 0.73
N GLY A 207 20.39 -13.47 -0.47
CA GLY A 207 19.90 -12.55 -1.50
C GLY A 207 18.56 -12.97 -2.11
N ASP A 208 18.28 -14.26 -2.22
CA ASP A 208 17.02 -14.77 -2.77
C ASP A 208 15.87 -14.66 -1.75
N LEU A 209 16.18 -14.75 -0.44
CA LEU A 209 15.22 -14.52 0.64
C LEU A 209 14.58 -13.13 0.51
N ASP A 210 15.38 -12.07 0.41
CA ASP A 210 14.88 -10.69 0.30
C ASP A 210 13.98 -10.51 -0.91
N LYS A 211 14.40 -11.04 -2.06
CA LYS A 211 13.69 -10.92 -3.34
C LYS A 211 12.35 -11.66 -3.30
N VAL A 212 12.33 -12.90 -2.81
CA VAL A 212 11.10 -13.71 -2.75
C VAL A 212 10.09 -13.14 -1.78
N VAL A 213 10.51 -12.72 -0.58
CA VAL A 213 9.59 -12.12 0.39
C VAL A 213 9.03 -10.80 -0.17
N SER A 214 9.87 -9.96 -0.78
CA SER A 214 9.42 -8.71 -1.42
C SER A 214 8.43 -8.96 -2.56
N LEU A 215 8.68 -9.97 -3.39
CA LEU A 215 7.78 -10.37 -4.48
C LEU A 215 6.42 -10.82 -3.95
N LEU A 216 6.40 -11.70 -2.95
CA LEU A 216 5.17 -12.19 -2.32
C LEU A 216 4.34 -11.04 -1.72
N LEU A 217 4.98 -10.15 -0.96
CA LEU A 217 4.28 -9.01 -0.36
C LEU A 217 3.72 -8.05 -1.43
N SER A 218 4.46 -7.80 -2.50
CA SER A 218 4.02 -6.97 -3.62
C SER A 218 2.83 -7.58 -4.36
N LEU A 219 2.88 -8.89 -4.63
CA LEU A 219 1.79 -9.61 -5.29
C LEU A 219 0.53 -9.64 -4.41
N SER A 220 0.66 -10.02 -3.13
CA SER A 220 -0.46 -10.04 -2.18
C SER A 220 -1.09 -8.66 -2.01
N GLY A 221 -0.27 -7.61 -1.90
CA GLY A 221 -0.77 -6.23 -1.80
C GLY A 221 -1.46 -5.74 -3.08
N ARG A 222 -1.02 -6.18 -4.27
CA ARG A 222 -1.73 -5.88 -5.53
C ARG A 222 -3.04 -6.66 -5.64
N LEU A 223 -3.04 -7.93 -5.26
CA LEU A 223 -4.25 -8.76 -5.25
C LEU A 223 -5.30 -8.16 -4.31
N LEU A 224 -4.93 -7.84 -3.07
CA LEU A 224 -5.83 -7.25 -2.09
C LEU A 224 -6.48 -5.96 -2.60
N ARG A 225 -5.72 -5.10 -3.30
CA ARG A 225 -6.27 -3.88 -3.91
C ARG A 225 -7.30 -4.18 -4.99
N VAL A 226 -7.00 -5.12 -5.90
CA VAL A 226 -7.95 -5.56 -6.94
C VAL A 226 -9.21 -6.16 -6.31
N GLU A 227 -9.08 -6.96 -5.25
CA GLU A 227 -10.22 -7.53 -4.52
C GLU A 227 -11.05 -6.45 -3.84
N THR A 228 -10.39 -5.49 -3.18
CA THR A 228 -11.08 -4.35 -2.56
C THR A 228 -11.86 -3.54 -3.60
N THR A 229 -11.26 -3.26 -4.76
CA THR A 229 -11.96 -2.56 -5.85
C THR A 229 -13.17 -3.37 -6.36
N LEU A 230 -13.01 -4.68 -6.55
CA LEU A 230 -14.09 -5.59 -6.97
C LEU A 230 -15.24 -5.68 -5.96
N ASP A 231 -14.93 -5.61 -4.67
CA ASP A 231 -15.91 -5.64 -3.58
C ASP A 231 -16.67 -4.31 -3.46
N THR A 232 -16.05 -3.18 -3.83
CA THR A 232 -16.67 -1.85 -3.81
C THR A 232 -17.46 -1.47 -5.08
N LEU A 233 -17.29 -2.24 -6.16
CA LEU A 233 -18.00 -2.01 -7.42
C LEU A 233 -19.50 -2.33 -7.28
N ASP A 234 -20.35 -1.44 -7.76
CA ASP A 234 -21.82 -1.62 -7.74
C ASP A 234 -22.19 -2.84 -8.63
N PRO A 235 -23.14 -3.70 -8.26
CA PRO A 235 -23.50 -4.89 -9.04
C PRO A 235 -24.02 -4.54 -10.44
N GLU A 236 -24.55 -3.33 -10.61
CA GLU A 236 -25.09 -2.78 -11.85
C GLU A 236 -24.02 -2.06 -12.69
N THR A 237 -22.80 -1.87 -12.17
CA THR A 237 -21.68 -1.32 -12.95
C THR A 237 -21.38 -2.27 -14.10
N GLU A 238 -21.29 -1.73 -15.32
CA GLU A 238 -21.21 -2.54 -16.54
C GLU A 238 -20.16 -3.67 -16.45
N GLN A 239 -20.53 -4.83 -17.00
CA GLN A 239 -19.66 -6.01 -17.18
C GLN A 239 -18.26 -5.64 -17.74
N ASN A 240 -18.18 -4.52 -18.46
CA ASN A 240 -16.97 -3.94 -19.05
C ASN A 240 -15.85 -3.63 -18.06
N ASP A 241 -16.14 -3.12 -16.86
CA ASP A 241 -15.09 -2.78 -15.87
C ASP A 241 -14.80 -3.93 -14.92
N ARG A 242 -15.82 -4.77 -14.67
CA ARG A 242 -15.70 -5.93 -13.77
C ARG A 242 -14.87 -7.06 -14.38
N PHE A 243 -15.07 -7.36 -15.67
CA PHE A 243 -14.38 -8.48 -16.32
C PHE A 243 -12.84 -8.32 -16.37
N PRO A 244 -12.27 -7.16 -16.74
CA PRO A 244 -10.82 -6.93 -16.70
C PRO A 244 -10.22 -7.11 -15.30
N LEU A 245 -10.91 -6.65 -14.26
CA LEU A 245 -10.46 -6.81 -12.87
C LEU A 245 -10.49 -8.27 -12.42
N LEU A 246 -11.48 -9.05 -12.83
CA LEU A 246 -11.53 -10.49 -12.57
C LEU A 246 -10.39 -11.24 -13.26
N GLU A 247 -10.09 -10.92 -14.53
CA GLU A 247 -8.94 -11.54 -15.22
C GLU A 247 -7.62 -11.13 -14.57
N LYS A 248 -7.48 -9.86 -14.15
CA LYS A 248 -6.32 -9.38 -13.40
C LYS A 248 -6.16 -10.11 -12.06
N LYS A 249 -7.26 -10.33 -11.33
CA LYS A 249 -7.28 -11.16 -10.12
C LYS A 249 -6.79 -12.58 -10.42
N ARG A 250 -7.33 -13.21 -11.47
CA ARG A 250 -6.92 -14.57 -11.89
C ARG A 250 -5.42 -14.63 -12.21
N GLN A 251 -4.89 -13.64 -12.92
CA GLN A 251 -3.46 -13.55 -13.22
C GLN A 251 -2.60 -13.38 -11.96
N LEU A 252 -3.00 -12.49 -11.04
CA LEU A 252 -2.28 -12.27 -9.78
C LEU A 252 -2.27 -13.52 -8.90
N MET A 253 -3.37 -14.28 -8.85
CA MET A 253 -3.44 -15.55 -8.13
C MET A 253 -2.47 -16.59 -8.71
N ARG A 254 -2.35 -16.67 -10.05
CA ARG A 254 -1.34 -17.53 -10.70
C ARG A 254 0.08 -17.11 -10.35
N GLN A 255 0.37 -15.82 -10.43
CA GLN A 255 1.69 -15.28 -10.07
C GLN A 255 2.02 -15.53 -8.60
N LEU A 256 1.04 -15.47 -7.70
CA LEU A 256 1.22 -15.84 -6.29
C LEU A 256 1.55 -17.32 -6.12
N SER A 257 0.86 -18.19 -6.85
CA SER A 257 1.20 -19.63 -6.86
C SER A 257 2.65 -19.85 -7.30
N GLU A 258 3.07 -19.21 -8.39
CA GLU A 258 4.46 -19.30 -8.90
C GLU A 258 5.47 -18.73 -7.88
N ALA A 259 5.13 -17.61 -7.24
CA ALA A 259 5.98 -17.02 -6.19
C ALA A 259 6.05 -17.91 -4.93
N GLN A 260 5.01 -18.67 -4.63
CA GLN A 260 5.01 -19.65 -3.54
C GLN A 260 5.94 -20.82 -3.86
N ASP A 261 5.97 -21.30 -5.11
CA ASP A 261 6.94 -22.31 -5.53
C ASP A 261 8.38 -21.80 -5.36
N LEU A 262 8.64 -20.54 -5.74
CA LEU A 262 9.95 -19.90 -5.51
C LEU A 262 10.31 -19.84 -4.03
N LYS A 263 9.35 -19.54 -3.15
CA LYS A 263 9.54 -19.59 -1.71
C LYS A 263 9.92 -20.98 -1.23
N ASP A 264 9.22 -22.02 -1.66
CA ASP A 264 9.54 -23.39 -1.28
C ASP A 264 10.95 -23.79 -1.77
N HIS A 265 11.39 -23.30 -2.93
CA HIS A 265 12.76 -23.47 -3.40
C HIS A 265 13.79 -22.75 -2.51
N VAL A 266 13.50 -21.52 -2.07
CA VAL A 266 14.35 -20.78 -1.13
C VAL A 266 14.40 -21.48 0.23
N ASP A 267 13.28 -21.98 0.75
CA ASP A 267 13.20 -22.69 2.02
C ASP A 267 13.98 -24.02 1.98
N ARG A 268 13.90 -24.76 0.86
CA ARG A 268 14.75 -25.96 0.66
C ARG A 268 16.24 -25.62 0.65
N ARG A 269 16.60 -24.46 0.08
CA ARG A 269 17.99 -23.98 0.06
C ARG A 269 18.46 -23.51 1.44
N GLU A 270 17.60 -22.82 2.19
CA GLU A 270 17.82 -22.45 3.59
C GLU A 270 18.18 -23.69 4.40
N GLN A 271 17.36 -24.74 4.33
CA GLN A 271 17.60 -25.99 5.06
C GLN A 271 18.93 -26.65 4.64
N ALA A 272 19.26 -26.61 3.35
CA ALA A 272 20.52 -27.16 2.86
C ALA A 272 21.74 -26.37 3.38
N VAL A 273 21.69 -25.05 3.35
CA VAL A 273 22.74 -24.16 3.89
C VAL A 273 22.85 -24.35 5.39
N SER A 274 21.74 -24.31 6.13
CA SER A 274 21.69 -24.51 7.57
C SER A 274 22.32 -25.83 8.01
N ARG A 275 22.06 -26.93 7.28
CA ARG A 275 22.69 -28.24 7.54
C ARG A 275 24.21 -28.26 7.32
N VAL A 276 24.71 -27.51 6.34
CA VAL A 276 26.16 -27.38 6.11
C VAL A 276 26.78 -26.56 7.24
N LEU A 277 26.18 -25.40 7.56
CA LEU A 277 26.68 -24.51 8.60
C LEU A 277 26.68 -25.16 9.98
N ALA A 278 25.68 -25.99 10.30
CA ALA A 278 25.63 -26.75 11.56
C ALA A 278 26.82 -27.71 11.76
N ARG A 279 27.54 -28.08 10.69
CA ARG A 279 28.74 -28.94 10.75
C ARG A 279 30.03 -28.13 10.83
N CYS A 280 30.00 -26.87 10.42
CA CYS A 280 31.17 -25.99 10.34
C CYS A 280 31.26 -25.02 11.52
N LEU A 281 30.12 -24.63 12.09
CA LEU A 281 30.01 -23.61 13.13
C LEU A 281 29.82 -24.22 14.53
N LEU A 282 30.20 -23.47 15.55
CA LEU A 282 29.85 -23.78 16.94
C LEU A 282 28.34 -23.65 17.16
N PRO A 283 27.76 -24.31 18.18
CA PRO A 283 26.31 -24.25 18.45
C PRO A 283 25.78 -22.82 18.66
N ASP A 284 26.52 -21.96 19.38
CA ASP A 284 26.12 -20.58 19.60
C ASP A 284 26.15 -19.76 18.30
N GLN A 285 27.17 -19.96 17.47
CA GLN A 285 27.31 -19.33 16.17
C GLN A 285 26.21 -19.74 15.19
N HIS A 286 25.84 -21.02 15.20
CA HIS A 286 24.72 -21.52 14.39
C HIS A 286 23.38 -20.95 14.87
N ARG A 287 23.20 -20.76 16.18
CA ARG A 287 22.03 -20.07 16.74
C ARG A 287 21.94 -18.63 16.24
N ASP A 288 23.07 -17.92 16.22
CA ASP A 288 23.13 -16.53 15.73
C ASP A 288 22.79 -16.44 14.23
N TYR A 289 23.29 -17.38 13.40
CA TYR A 289 22.86 -17.52 12.00
C TYR A 289 21.35 -17.75 11.87
N SER A 290 20.80 -18.69 12.65
CA SER A 290 19.36 -19.01 12.59
C SER A 290 18.51 -17.82 13.03
N HIS A 291 18.93 -17.11 14.07
CA HIS A 291 18.29 -15.88 14.52
C HIS A 291 18.30 -14.80 13.44
N PHE A 292 19.47 -14.53 12.85
CA PHE A 292 19.63 -13.58 11.76
C PHE A 292 18.67 -13.85 10.60
N VAL A 293 18.61 -15.08 10.09
CA VAL A 293 17.75 -15.45 8.96
C VAL A 293 16.28 -15.26 9.30
N LYS A 294 15.85 -15.74 10.48
CA LYS A 294 14.46 -15.61 10.94
C LYS A 294 14.07 -14.14 11.09
N MET A 295 14.91 -13.35 11.72
CA MET A 295 14.67 -11.94 11.98
C MET A 295 14.68 -11.12 10.68
N LYS A 296 15.57 -11.45 9.73
CA LYS A 296 15.63 -10.81 8.41
C LYS A 296 14.30 -10.91 7.66
N ALA A 297 13.69 -12.09 7.62
CA ALA A 297 12.39 -12.27 6.99
C ALA A 297 11.26 -11.53 7.74
N ALA A 298 11.23 -11.62 9.08
CA ALA A 298 10.20 -10.98 9.90
C ALA A 298 10.23 -9.46 9.77
N LEU A 299 11.42 -8.85 9.90
CA LEU A 299 11.59 -7.40 9.80
C LEU A 299 11.21 -6.85 8.43
N LEU A 300 11.47 -7.59 7.35
CA LEU A 300 11.08 -7.18 5.99
C LEU A 300 9.55 -7.12 5.85
N VAL A 301 8.85 -8.12 6.40
CA VAL A 301 7.38 -8.13 6.42
C VAL A 301 6.83 -6.98 7.26
N GLU A 302 7.34 -6.80 8.48
CA GLU A 302 6.92 -5.72 9.38
C GLU A 302 7.16 -4.34 8.78
N GLN A 303 8.32 -4.14 8.13
CA GLN A 303 8.66 -2.90 7.45
C GLN A 303 7.63 -2.58 6.39
N ARG A 304 7.31 -3.55 5.53
CA ARG A 304 6.36 -3.35 4.45
C ARG A 304 4.96 -3.05 4.97
N GLN A 305 4.50 -3.78 5.99
CA GLN A 305 3.18 -3.54 6.59
C GLN A 305 3.08 -2.14 7.21
N LEU A 306 4.15 -1.67 7.85
CA LEU A 306 4.18 -0.37 8.48
C LEU A 306 4.19 0.76 7.44
N GLU A 307 4.97 0.61 6.38
CA GLU A 307 4.97 1.52 5.22
C GLU A 307 3.59 1.63 4.57
N ASP A 308 2.92 0.50 4.34
CA ASP A 308 1.57 0.50 3.76
C ASP A 308 0.53 1.16 4.70
N LYS A 309 0.64 0.95 6.03
CA LYS A 309 -0.21 1.63 7.03
C LYS A 309 0.02 3.14 7.07
N ILE A 310 1.28 3.58 7.00
CA ILE A 310 1.64 5.00 6.99
C ILE A 310 1.11 5.65 5.71
N ARG A 311 1.35 5.03 4.53
CA ARG A 311 0.89 5.54 3.24
C ARG A 311 -0.64 5.69 3.23
N LEU A 312 -1.37 4.67 3.67
CA LEU A 312 -2.84 4.73 3.76
C LEU A 312 -3.31 5.85 4.70
N GLY A 313 -2.68 6.01 5.87
CA GLY A 313 -3.02 7.08 6.79
C GLY A 313 -2.74 8.48 6.21
N GLU A 314 -1.69 8.64 5.41
CA GLU A 314 -1.37 9.88 4.72
C GLU A 314 -2.37 10.19 3.60
N GLU A 315 -2.76 9.19 2.82
CA GLU A 315 -3.82 9.29 1.81
C GLU A 315 -5.16 9.70 2.42
N GLN A 316 -5.56 9.08 3.53
CA GLN A 316 -6.77 9.43 4.29
C GLN A 316 -6.72 10.86 4.81
N LEU A 317 -5.57 11.28 5.36
CA LEU A 317 -5.40 12.64 5.86
C LEU A 317 -5.48 13.67 4.73
N ARG A 318 -4.92 13.35 3.55
CA ARG A 318 -5.01 14.20 2.36
C ARG A 318 -6.46 14.33 1.89
N GLY A 319 -7.19 13.23 1.75
CA GLY A 319 -8.60 13.24 1.36
C GLY A 319 -9.48 14.05 2.33
N LEU A 320 -9.23 13.96 3.64
CA LEU A 320 -9.94 14.79 4.63
C LEU A 320 -9.63 16.28 4.48
N ARG A 321 -8.38 16.65 4.18
CA ARG A 321 -8.02 18.07 3.93
C ARG A 321 -8.70 18.61 2.68
N GLU A 322 -8.74 17.83 1.62
CA GLU A 322 -9.42 18.19 0.37
C GLU A 322 -10.93 18.37 0.61
N SER A 323 -11.56 17.49 1.38
CA SER A 323 -13.00 17.59 1.74
C SER A 323 -13.35 18.85 2.55
N LEU A 324 -12.36 19.44 3.23
CA LEU A 324 -12.51 20.66 4.03
C LEU A 324 -12.10 21.93 3.25
N GLY A 325 -11.74 21.81 1.97
CA GLY A 325 -11.20 22.93 1.18
C GLY A 325 -9.83 23.41 1.68
N LEU A 326 -9.13 22.59 2.48
CA LEU A 326 -7.79 22.85 3.01
C LEU A 326 -6.70 22.21 2.12
N GLY A 327 -7.09 21.44 1.11
CA GLY A 327 -6.22 20.91 0.07
C GLY A 327 -6.16 21.89 -1.10
N LEU A 328 -4.99 22.51 -1.31
CA LEU A 328 -4.66 23.53 -2.30
C LEU A 328 -5.19 24.93 -1.97
N GLY A 329 -4.25 25.86 -1.78
CA GLY A 329 -4.48 27.29 -1.64
C GLY A 329 -5.03 27.92 -2.93
N LEU A 330 -6.28 27.64 -3.26
CA LEU A 330 -7.11 28.52 -4.05
C LEU A 330 -7.96 29.33 -3.08
N GLY A 331 -7.36 30.41 -2.60
CA GLY A 331 -8.11 31.55 -2.12
C GLY A 331 -8.97 32.09 -3.26
N LEU A 332 -10.19 31.58 -3.38
CA LEU A 332 -11.30 32.26 -4.06
C LEU A 332 -12.33 32.69 -3.01
N GLY A 333 -11.81 33.32 -1.95
CA GLY A 333 -12.52 34.37 -1.24
C GLY A 333 -12.39 35.66 -2.03
N LEU A 334 -13.14 35.82 -3.13
CA LEU A 334 -13.52 37.14 -3.62
C LEU A 334 -15.04 37.16 -3.71
N GLY A 335 -15.66 37.55 -2.61
CA GLY A 335 -17.01 38.10 -2.64
C GLY A 335 -16.99 39.35 -3.51
N MET A 336 -17.45 39.23 -4.75
CA MET A 336 -17.86 40.39 -5.53
C MET A 336 -19.26 40.80 -5.07
N SER A 337 -19.29 41.69 -4.09
CA SER A 337 -20.43 42.55 -3.82
C SER A 337 -20.65 43.42 -5.07
N MET A 338 -21.61 43.05 -5.92
CA MET A 338 -22.10 43.93 -6.96
C MET A 338 -23.01 44.98 -6.31
N GLY A 339 -22.44 46.15 -6.06
CA GLY A 339 -23.20 47.35 -5.73
C GLY A 339 -23.98 47.83 -6.95
N TYR A 340 -25.30 47.93 -6.79
CA TYR A 340 -26.17 48.67 -7.71
C TYR A 340 -25.81 50.16 -7.66
N GLY A 341 -25.25 50.67 -8.75
CA GLY A 341 -25.09 52.09 -9.00
C GLY A 341 -26.22 52.58 -9.90
N HIS A 342 -27.12 53.38 -9.30
CA HIS A 342 -28.01 54.32 -9.97
C HIS A 342 -27.30 55.08 -11.10
N TYR A 343 -27.94 55.21 -12.26
CA TYR A 343 -28.24 56.50 -12.93
C TYR A 343 -29.44 56.32 -13.87
#